data_AF-A0A3N5SK37-F1
#
_entry.id   AF-A0A3N5SK37-F1
#
_cell.length_a   1.000
_cell.length_b   1.000
_cell.length_c   1.000
_cell.angle_alpha   90.00
_cell.angle_beta   90.00
_cell.angle_gamma   90.00
#
_symmetry.space_group_name_H-M   'P 1'
#
loop_
_entity.id
_entity.type
_entity.pdbx_description
1 polymer ?
#
loop_
_entity_poly.entity_id
_entity_poly.type
_entity_poly.pdbx_seq_one_letter_code
_entity_poly.pdbx_strand_id
1 'polypeptide(L)'
;MQVRAYRIGKTKRAPEWGRKVWEELVQATKNERDDLVKDLNATVKDWKPEHRPGFASSVNIGTSGTVFPLHEESIEIEVNPVGKTEVWGYVTRGTRAHKIRPRRKKALSFMWGGPGSYRPRTHPGPPVTWGGPGQVMNGTRRAFAEVNHPGTKPRRIAQAVEAHARPRWRKRVHEAIERGMYRARMHYI
;
A
#
# COMPACT_ATOMS: atom_id res chain seq x y z
N MET A 1 1.31 4.06 6.41
CA MET A 1 0.30 4.24 7.48
C MET A 1 1.05 4.65 8.73
N GLN A 2 0.64 5.72 9.40
CA GLN A 2 1.34 6.27 10.56
C GLN A 2 0.47 6.15 11.82
N VAL A 3 1.01 5.60 12.91
CA VAL A 3 0.37 5.63 14.23
C VAL A 3 1.33 6.19 15.26
N ARG A 4 0.80 7.10 16.07
CA ARG A 4 1.51 7.69 17.20
C ARG A 4 1.08 6.94 18.45
N ALA A 5 2.04 6.46 19.24
CA ALA A 5 1.78 5.68 20.44
C ALA A 5 2.71 6.17 21.55
N TYR A 6 2.13 6.59 22.67
CA TYR A 6 2.91 7.14 23.77
C TYR A 6 3.60 6.03 24.55
N ARG A 7 4.93 5.98 24.51
CA ARG A 7 5.69 5.20 25.49
C ARG A 7 5.76 5.98 26.79
N ILE A 8 5.07 5.48 27.82
CA ILE A 8 5.11 6.07 29.16
C ILE A 8 6.42 5.65 29.83
N GLY A 9 7.37 6.57 29.86
CA GLY A 9 8.66 6.45 30.56
C GLY A 9 9.79 5.91 29.69
N LYS A 10 10.82 6.75 29.47
CA LYS A 10 12.16 6.33 28.98
C LYS A 10 13.16 6.09 30.13
N THR A 11 12.72 6.22 31.38
CA THR A 11 13.58 6.10 32.57
C THR A 11 13.69 4.64 33.02
N LYS A 12 14.69 4.31 33.86
CA LYS A 12 14.77 3.02 34.60
C LYS A 12 13.49 2.69 35.41
N ARG A 13 12.55 3.65 35.54
CA ARG A 13 11.27 3.53 36.25
C ARG A 13 10.06 3.43 35.31
N ALA A 14 10.25 3.21 34.00
CA ALA A 14 9.14 2.93 33.10
C ALA A 14 8.35 1.73 33.66
N PRO A 15 7.04 1.86 33.93
CA PRO A 15 6.27 0.76 34.49
C PRO A 15 6.37 -0.45 33.58
N GLU A 16 6.52 -1.65 34.17
CA GLU A 16 6.68 -2.89 33.40
C GLU A 16 5.56 -3.08 32.36
N TRP A 17 4.34 -2.63 32.71
CA TRP A 17 3.20 -2.66 31.81
C TRP A 17 3.39 -1.84 30.53
N GLY A 18 4.02 -0.67 30.62
CA GLY A 18 4.30 0.17 29.44
C GLY A 18 5.25 -0.53 28.47
N ARG A 19 6.24 -1.27 29.01
CA ARG A 19 7.15 -2.08 28.19
C ARG A 19 6.44 -3.24 27.50
N LYS A 20 5.59 -3.98 28.22
CA LYS A 20 4.84 -5.11 27.65
C LYS A 20 3.84 -4.68 26.58
N VAL A 21 3.12 -3.58 26.81
CA VAL A 21 2.25 -2.95 25.79
C VAL A 21 3.06 -2.55 24.56
N TRP A 22 4.24 -1.96 24.76
CA TRP A 22 5.11 -1.58 23.66
C TRP A 22 5.59 -2.78 22.83
N GLU A 23 6.03 -3.85 23.49
CA GLU A 23 6.45 -5.11 22.83
C GLU A 23 5.31 -5.67 21.96
N GLU A 24 4.08 -5.69 22.47
CA GLU A 24 2.90 -6.16 21.73
C GLU A 24 2.52 -5.23 20.58
N LEU A 25 2.62 -3.92 20.74
CA LEU A 25 2.37 -2.94 19.67
C LEU A 25 3.39 -3.08 18.53
N VAL A 26 4.66 -3.26 18.85
CA VAL A 26 5.71 -3.51 17.84
C VAL A 26 5.42 -4.79 17.08
N GLN A 27 5.02 -5.86 17.78
CA GLN A 27 4.67 -7.13 17.13
C GLN A 27 3.43 -7.01 16.23
N ALA A 28 2.37 -6.35 16.71
CA ALA A 28 1.18 -6.09 15.91
C ALA A 28 1.50 -5.27 14.65
N THR A 29 2.38 -4.29 14.78
CA THR A 29 2.84 -3.48 13.65
C THR A 29 3.58 -4.31 12.60
N LYS A 30 4.48 -5.21 13.02
CA LYS A 30 5.18 -6.12 12.11
C LYS A 30 4.20 -7.02 11.36
N ASN A 31 3.20 -7.56 12.05
CA ASN A 31 2.16 -8.37 11.42
C ASN A 31 1.35 -7.57 10.40
N GLU A 32 1.00 -6.32 10.70
CA GLU A 32 0.28 -5.45 9.76
C GLU A 32 1.13 -5.05 8.56
N ARG A 33 2.44 -4.82 8.75
CA ARG A 33 3.38 -4.62 7.64
C ARG A 33 3.36 -5.82 6.69
N ASP A 34 3.42 -7.03 7.22
CA ASP A 34 3.45 -8.26 6.40
C ASP A 34 2.15 -8.44 5.61
N ASP A 35 1.01 -8.14 6.23
CA ASP A 35 -0.29 -8.16 5.53
C ASP A 35 -0.41 -7.06 4.47
N LEU A 36 0.11 -5.85 4.73
CA LEU A 36 0.15 -4.79 3.72
C LEU A 36 0.98 -5.20 2.51
N VAL A 37 2.15 -5.82 2.72
CA VAL A 37 2.98 -6.37 1.64
C VAL A 37 2.23 -7.46 0.88
N LYS A 38 1.49 -8.33 1.59
CA LYS A 38 0.66 -9.38 0.97
C LYS A 38 -0.48 -8.78 0.13
N ASP A 39 -1.19 -7.78 0.64
CA ASP A 39 -2.29 -7.09 -0.04
C ASP A 39 -1.78 -6.38 -1.32
N LEU A 40 -0.61 -5.74 -1.25
CA LEU A 40 0.06 -5.11 -2.40
C LEU A 40 0.58 -6.13 -3.42
N ASN A 41 1.12 -7.27 -2.97
CA ASN A 41 1.52 -8.35 -3.88
C ASN A 41 0.31 -8.99 -4.58
N ALA A 42 -0.80 -9.18 -3.87
CA ALA A 42 -2.05 -9.69 -4.45
C ALA A 42 -2.58 -8.73 -5.54
N THR A 43 -2.51 -7.42 -5.29
CA THR A 43 -2.86 -6.35 -6.22
C THR A 43 -2.13 -6.46 -7.57
N VAL A 44 -0.84 -6.79 -7.55
CA VAL A 44 0.01 -6.87 -8.76
C VAL A 44 0.21 -8.31 -9.26
N LYS A 45 -0.46 -9.30 -8.67
CA LYS A 45 -0.26 -10.74 -8.95
C LYS A 45 -0.44 -11.10 -10.42
N ASP A 46 -1.35 -10.44 -11.12
CA ASP A 46 -1.65 -10.74 -12.53
C ASP A 46 -0.88 -9.85 -13.51
N TRP A 47 0.00 -8.98 -13.01
CA TRP A 47 0.83 -8.16 -13.88
C TRP A 47 1.89 -9.05 -14.53
N LYS A 48 2.26 -8.73 -15.76
CA LYS A 48 3.39 -9.39 -16.43
C LYS A 48 4.63 -9.33 -15.53
N PRO A 49 5.41 -10.42 -15.41
CA PRO A 49 6.59 -10.45 -14.54
C PRO A 49 7.55 -9.27 -14.76
N GLU A 50 7.73 -8.84 -16.01
CA GLU A 50 8.58 -7.70 -16.38
C GLU A 50 8.09 -6.32 -15.91
N HIS A 51 6.84 -6.19 -15.49
CA HIS A 51 6.22 -4.95 -15.03
C HIS A 51 5.76 -5.01 -13.57
N ARG A 52 5.86 -6.18 -12.92
CA ARG A 52 5.42 -6.40 -11.54
C ARG A 52 6.46 -5.82 -10.57
N PRO A 53 6.12 -4.81 -9.75
CA PRO A 53 7.03 -4.31 -8.73
C PRO A 53 7.17 -5.34 -7.61
N GLY A 54 8.31 -5.32 -6.92
CA GLY A 54 8.42 -5.86 -5.57
C GLY A 54 8.00 -4.80 -4.55
N PHE A 55 7.89 -5.17 -3.27
CA PHE A 55 7.61 -4.22 -2.19
C PHE A 55 8.61 -4.41 -1.06
N ALA A 56 9.44 -3.40 -0.83
CA ALA A 56 10.26 -3.32 0.37
C ALA A 56 9.44 -2.69 1.50
N SER A 57 9.65 -3.14 2.73
CA SER A 57 8.91 -2.63 3.87
C SER A 57 9.78 -2.51 5.12
N SER A 58 9.49 -1.51 5.94
CA SER A 58 10.13 -1.29 7.23
C SER A 58 9.09 -0.91 8.29
N VAL A 59 9.44 -1.20 9.54
CA VAL A 59 8.77 -0.64 10.71
C VAL A 59 9.74 0.37 11.30
N ASN A 60 9.41 1.65 11.18
CA ASN A 60 10.21 2.73 11.73
C ASN A 60 9.69 3.03 13.13
N ILE A 61 10.56 2.86 14.13
CA ILE A 61 10.29 3.22 15.51
C ILE A 61 11.05 4.50 15.78
N GLY A 62 10.34 5.62 15.79
CA GLY A 62 10.92 6.95 15.93
C GLY A 62 10.45 7.65 17.19
N THR A 63 11.16 8.72 17.58
CA THR A 63 10.58 9.76 18.44
C THR A 63 10.13 10.88 17.50
N SER A 64 8.83 11.07 17.33
CA SER A 64 8.25 12.18 16.57
C SER A 64 7.95 13.32 17.54
N GLY A 65 8.48 14.51 17.27
CA GLY A 65 8.16 15.73 18.03
C GLY A 65 9.34 16.33 18.80
N THR A 66 9.64 17.58 18.48
CA THR A 66 10.45 18.52 19.27
C THR A 66 9.61 19.28 20.32
N VAL A 67 8.36 18.88 20.54
CA VAL A 67 7.47 19.53 21.52
C VAL A 67 7.77 19.00 22.91
N PHE A 68 8.70 19.67 23.60
CA PHE A 68 8.86 19.52 25.05
C PHE A 68 7.50 19.74 25.74
N PRO A 69 7.09 18.90 26.71
CA PRO A 69 7.84 17.83 27.38
C PRO A 69 7.43 16.39 26.98
N LEU A 70 6.69 16.19 25.89
CA LEU A 70 6.17 14.87 25.50
C LEU A 70 6.93 14.33 24.29
N HIS A 71 7.90 13.46 24.54
CA HIS A 71 8.49 12.64 23.49
C HIS A 71 7.41 11.70 22.93
N GLU A 72 6.79 12.02 21.78
CA GLU A 72 5.90 11.07 21.12
C GLU A 72 6.77 9.98 20.49
N GLU A 73 6.64 8.73 20.93
CA GLU A 73 7.16 7.64 20.12
C GLU A 73 6.14 7.36 19.00
N SER A 74 6.60 7.29 17.76
CA SER A 74 5.77 6.89 16.63
C SER A 74 6.22 5.54 16.14
N ILE A 75 5.23 4.70 15.80
CA ILE A 75 5.47 3.47 15.07
C ILE A 75 4.86 3.65 13.70
N GLU A 76 5.72 3.61 12.69
CA GLU A 76 5.32 3.89 11.31
C GLU A 76 5.60 2.67 10.44
N ILE A 77 4.62 2.33 9.60
CA ILE A 77 4.79 1.31 8.58
C ILE A 77 5.02 2.01 7.25
N GLU A 78 6.18 1.74 6.69
CA GLU A 78 6.56 2.18 5.36
C GLU A 78 6.62 0.98 4.42
N VAL A 79 5.92 1.07 3.28
CA VAL A 79 5.96 0.05 2.24
C VAL A 79 6.12 0.77 0.90
N ASN A 80 7.24 0.50 0.23
CA ASN A 80 7.62 1.16 -1.01
C ASN A 80 7.77 0.15 -2.16
N PRO A 81 7.29 0.48 -3.37
CA PRO A 81 7.55 -0.35 -4.55
C PRO A 81 9.05 -0.31 -4.89
N VAL A 82 9.63 -1.46 -5.20
CA VAL A 82 11.03 -1.61 -5.59
C VAL A 82 11.18 -2.36 -6.92
N GLY A 83 12.33 -2.21 -7.57
CA GLY A 83 12.61 -2.79 -8.88
C GLY A 83 11.97 -1.98 -10.03
N LYS A 84 11.27 -2.66 -10.93
CA LYS A 84 10.65 -2.03 -12.12
C LYS A 84 9.33 -1.36 -11.75
N THR A 85 9.39 -0.08 -11.35
CA THR A 85 8.25 0.68 -10.81
C THR A 85 7.57 1.60 -11.80
N GLU A 86 7.95 1.57 -13.09
CA GLU A 86 7.43 2.50 -14.10
C GLU A 86 5.90 2.39 -14.26
N VAL A 87 5.40 1.17 -14.50
CA VAL A 87 3.96 0.90 -14.63
C VAL A 87 3.23 1.22 -13.32
N TRP A 88 3.83 0.88 -12.17
CA TRP A 88 3.30 1.26 -10.86
C TRP A 88 3.15 2.78 -10.73
N GLY A 89 4.15 3.53 -11.18
CA GLY A 89 4.15 5.00 -11.21
C GLY A 89 3.03 5.55 -12.08
N TYR A 90 2.86 5.02 -13.30
CA TYR A 90 1.78 5.43 -14.20
C TYR A 90 0.38 5.14 -13.65
N VAL A 91 0.22 4.00 -12.99
CA VAL A 91 -1.07 3.63 -12.38
C VAL A 91 -1.35 4.47 -11.14
N THR A 92 -0.33 4.74 -10.34
CA THR A 92 -0.46 5.50 -9.08
C THR A 92 -0.68 6.99 -9.33
N ARG A 93 0.12 7.60 -10.22
CA ARG A 93 0.08 9.04 -10.51
C ARG A 93 -0.79 9.42 -11.70
N GLY A 94 -1.24 8.44 -12.49
CA GLY A 94 -1.89 8.70 -13.76
C GLY A 94 -0.89 9.11 -14.85
N THR A 95 -1.42 9.39 -16.04
CA THR A 95 -0.67 9.89 -17.19
C THR A 95 -1.44 11.02 -17.86
N ARG A 96 -0.73 12.03 -18.38
CA ARG A 96 -1.34 13.10 -19.20
C ARG A 96 -1.74 12.57 -20.58
N ALA A 97 -2.59 13.31 -21.29
CA ALA A 97 -2.84 13.04 -22.70
C ALA A 97 -1.53 13.12 -23.51
N HIS A 98 -1.26 12.13 -24.35
CA HIS A 98 -0.05 12.07 -25.16
C HIS A 98 -0.22 11.14 -26.37
N LYS A 99 0.62 11.37 -27.39
CA LYS A 99 0.73 10.49 -28.55
C LYS A 99 1.65 9.32 -28.24
N ILE A 100 1.22 8.11 -28.57
CA ILE A 100 2.04 6.90 -28.49
C ILE A 100 2.42 6.51 -29.91
N ARG A 101 3.73 6.40 -30.15
CA ARG A 101 4.32 5.99 -31.43
C ARG A 101 5.25 4.79 -31.23
N PRO A 102 5.33 3.86 -32.17
CA PRO A 102 6.29 2.76 -32.11
C PRO A 102 7.71 3.32 -32.31
N ARG A 103 8.67 2.91 -31.47
CA ARG A 103 10.06 3.40 -31.57
C ARG A 103 10.85 2.79 -32.73
N ARG A 104 10.63 1.50 -33.02
CA ARG A 104 11.39 0.73 -34.03
C ARG A 104 10.52 -0.09 -34.98
N LYS A 105 9.20 -0.11 -34.75
CA LYS A 105 8.24 -0.90 -35.55
C LYS A 105 7.39 0.05 -36.40
N LYS A 106 6.80 -0.46 -37.48
CA LYS A 106 5.94 0.35 -38.36
C LYS A 106 4.58 0.70 -37.72
N ALA A 107 4.11 -0.10 -36.76
CA ALA A 107 2.84 0.12 -36.08
C ALA A 107 2.84 -0.47 -34.66
N LEU A 108 1.96 0.07 -33.81
CA LEU A 108 1.54 -0.50 -32.53
C LEU A 108 0.43 -1.50 -32.79
N SER A 109 0.55 -2.73 -32.27
CA SER A 109 -0.49 -3.75 -32.40
C SER A 109 -1.05 -4.15 -31.05
N PHE A 110 -2.37 -4.08 -30.89
CA PHE A 110 -3.08 -4.42 -29.66
C PHE A 110 -4.53 -4.83 -29.97
N MET A 111 -5.18 -5.49 -29.01
CA MET A 111 -6.61 -5.81 -29.10
C MET A 111 -7.44 -4.54 -28.95
N TRP A 112 -8.41 -4.32 -29.83
CA TRP A 112 -9.31 -3.16 -29.79
C TRP A 112 -10.72 -3.55 -30.23
N GLY A 113 -11.72 -3.15 -29.44
CA GLY A 113 -13.14 -3.39 -29.71
C GLY A 113 -13.95 -2.09 -29.84
N GLY A 114 -13.29 -0.95 -30.05
CA GLY A 114 -13.90 0.39 -30.07
C GLY A 114 -13.65 1.21 -28.80
N PRO A 115 -14.15 2.45 -28.73
CA PRO A 115 -14.07 3.28 -27.52
C PRO A 115 -14.68 2.57 -26.30
N GLY A 116 -13.97 2.59 -25.17
CA GLY A 116 -14.45 1.95 -23.93
C GLY A 116 -14.37 0.42 -23.90
N SER A 117 -13.81 -0.23 -24.93
CA SER A 117 -13.73 -1.70 -24.99
C SER A 117 -12.84 -2.32 -23.90
N TYR A 118 -11.87 -1.57 -23.38
CA TYR A 118 -10.99 -2.06 -22.31
C TYR A 118 -11.69 -1.97 -20.95
N ARG A 119 -11.88 -3.11 -20.29
CA ARG A 119 -12.38 -3.19 -18.92
C ARG A 119 -11.22 -3.39 -17.95
N PRO A 120 -10.88 -2.39 -17.12
CA PRO A 120 -9.74 -2.48 -16.22
C PRO A 120 -9.99 -3.47 -15.08
N ARG A 121 -8.92 -4.02 -14.49
CA ARG A 121 -9.02 -4.89 -13.30
C ARG A 121 -9.33 -4.14 -12.01
N THR A 122 -8.88 -2.88 -11.94
CA THR A 122 -9.17 -1.97 -10.84
C THR A 122 -10.01 -0.80 -11.33
N HIS A 123 -10.98 -0.36 -10.52
CA HIS A 123 -11.78 0.81 -10.84
C HIS A 123 -11.17 2.08 -10.23
N PRO A 124 -11.13 3.20 -10.96
CA PRO A 124 -10.75 4.48 -10.38
C PRO A 124 -11.87 4.97 -9.45
N GLY A 125 -11.51 5.34 -8.21
CA GLY A 125 -12.45 5.89 -7.23
C GLY A 125 -12.13 5.42 -5.81
N PRO A 126 -12.56 6.14 -4.76
CA PRO A 126 -12.51 5.66 -3.39
C PRO A 126 -13.82 4.91 -3.02
N PRO A 127 -13.77 3.67 -2.52
CA PRO A 127 -12.60 2.79 -2.43
C PRO A 127 -12.24 2.22 -3.82
N VAL A 128 -10.95 1.93 -4.04
CA VAL A 128 -10.53 1.22 -5.26
C VAL A 128 -11.06 -0.19 -5.18
N THR A 129 -12.02 -0.52 -6.04
CA THR A 129 -12.55 -1.88 -6.10
C THR A 129 -11.74 -2.74 -7.05
N TRP A 130 -11.53 -3.98 -6.62
CA TRP A 130 -10.84 -5.06 -7.34
C TRP A 130 -11.89 -5.93 -8.03
N GLY A 131 -11.53 -6.57 -9.15
CA GLY A 131 -12.34 -7.65 -9.74
C GLY A 131 -12.82 -7.43 -11.17
N GLY A 132 -12.42 -6.32 -11.81
CA GLY A 132 -12.66 -6.20 -13.25
C GLY A 132 -11.81 -7.20 -14.06
N PRO A 133 -12.19 -7.50 -15.31
CA PRO A 133 -11.57 -8.59 -16.05
C PRO A 133 -10.13 -8.28 -16.50
N GLY A 134 -9.78 -7.00 -16.67
CA GLY A 134 -8.44 -6.57 -17.11
C GLY A 134 -8.17 -6.84 -18.59
N GLN A 135 -9.22 -6.89 -19.43
CA GLN A 135 -9.14 -7.27 -20.83
C GLN A 135 -9.98 -6.38 -21.74
N VAL A 136 -9.75 -6.50 -23.04
CA VAL A 136 -10.55 -5.85 -24.08
C VAL A 136 -11.75 -6.75 -24.42
N MET A 137 -12.95 -6.22 -24.27
CA MET A 137 -14.19 -6.91 -24.63
C MET A 137 -14.40 -6.85 -26.14
N ASN A 138 -14.79 -7.99 -26.74
CA ASN A 138 -15.10 -8.12 -28.18
C ASN A 138 -14.00 -7.53 -29.09
N GLY A 139 -12.74 -7.64 -28.65
CA GLY A 139 -11.61 -7.02 -29.34
C GLY A 139 -11.17 -7.82 -30.56
N THR A 140 -10.77 -7.10 -31.61
CA THR A 140 -9.96 -7.65 -32.71
C THR A 140 -8.56 -7.09 -32.63
N ARG A 141 -7.57 -7.83 -33.12
CA ARG A 141 -6.20 -7.30 -33.21
C ARG A 141 -6.18 -6.19 -34.25
N ARG A 142 -5.74 -5.01 -33.85
CA ARG A 142 -5.65 -3.81 -34.71
C ARG A 142 -4.24 -3.27 -34.68
N ALA A 143 -3.86 -2.54 -35.73
CA ALA A 143 -2.54 -1.96 -35.89
C ALA A 143 -2.66 -0.49 -36.28
N PHE A 144 -1.98 0.39 -35.55
CA PHE A 144 -1.98 1.83 -35.78
C PHE A 144 -0.55 2.38 -35.77
N ALA A 145 -0.23 3.31 -36.66
CA ALA A 145 1.06 4.00 -36.66
C ALA A 145 1.21 4.96 -35.47
N GLU A 146 0.10 5.54 -35.00
CA GLU A 146 0.03 6.45 -33.87
C GLU A 146 -1.29 6.22 -33.10
N VAL A 147 -1.23 6.34 -31.77
CA VAL A 147 -2.42 6.34 -30.91
C VAL A 147 -2.43 7.62 -30.08
N ASN A 148 -3.52 8.38 -30.16
CA ASN A 148 -3.78 9.51 -29.27
C ASN A 148 -4.32 8.98 -27.93
N HIS A 149 -3.47 8.85 -26.93
CA HIS A 149 -3.88 8.38 -25.61
C HIS A 149 -4.42 9.57 -24.79
N PRO A 150 -5.67 9.52 -24.28
CA PRO A 150 -6.27 10.64 -23.53
C PRO A 150 -5.63 10.87 -22.15
N GLY A 151 -4.77 9.96 -21.72
CA GLY A 151 -4.21 9.92 -20.37
C GLY A 151 -4.96 8.92 -19.49
N THR A 152 -4.46 8.73 -18.28
CA THR A 152 -5.10 7.90 -17.26
C THR A 152 -5.25 8.69 -15.97
N LYS A 153 -6.40 8.57 -15.31
CA LYS A 153 -6.57 9.11 -13.96
C LYS A 153 -5.76 8.25 -12.96
N PRO A 154 -5.21 8.85 -11.89
CA PRO A 154 -4.60 8.13 -10.78
C PRO A 154 -5.54 7.06 -10.23
N ARG A 155 -5.06 5.84 -10.02
CA ARG A 155 -5.86 4.78 -9.42
C ARG A 155 -5.80 4.75 -7.90
N ARG A 156 -4.95 5.57 -7.26
CA ARG A 156 -4.94 5.71 -5.78
C ARG A 156 -4.79 4.38 -5.01
N ILE A 157 -4.06 3.41 -5.58
CA ILE A 157 -3.93 2.04 -5.03
C ILE A 157 -3.46 2.06 -3.58
N ALA A 158 -2.38 2.80 -3.28
CA ALA A 158 -1.83 2.88 -1.93
C ALA A 158 -2.86 3.39 -0.90
N GLN A 159 -3.64 4.40 -1.26
CA GLN A 159 -4.68 4.98 -0.40
C GLN A 159 -5.83 4.00 -0.17
N ALA A 160 -6.17 3.19 -1.17
CA ALA A 160 -7.20 2.17 -1.03
C ALA A 160 -6.74 0.98 -0.18
N VAL A 161 -5.51 0.51 -0.36
CA VAL A 161 -4.92 -0.51 0.51
C VAL A 161 -4.86 -0.01 1.94
N GLU A 162 -4.45 1.24 2.17
CA GLU A 162 -4.46 1.85 3.51
C GLU A 162 -5.88 1.93 4.08
N ALA A 163 -6.87 2.39 3.31
CA ALA A 163 -8.25 2.49 3.77
C ALA A 163 -8.83 1.11 4.14
N HIS A 164 -8.48 0.07 3.37
CA HIS A 164 -8.86 -1.31 3.65
C HIS A 164 -8.16 -1.88 4.90
N ALA A 165 -6.88 -1.56 5.08
CA ALA A 165 -6.08 -2.02 6.21
C ALA A 165 -6.44 -1.31 7.52
N ARG A 166 -6.90 -0.06 7.48
CA ARG A 166 -7.11 0.78 8.67
C ARG A 166 -8.03 0.18 9.74
N PRO A 167 -9.21 -0.41 9.43
CA PRO A 167 -10.04 -1.07 10.44
C PRO A 167 -9.36 -2.28 11.08
N ARG A 168 -8.72 -3.13 10.27
CA ARG A 168 -7.94 -4.30 10.73
C ARG A 168 -6.81 -3.86 11.67
N TRP A 169 -6.11 -2.80 11.29
CA TRP A 169 -5.02 -2.24 12.08
C TRP A 169 -5.49 -1.69 13.44
N ARG A 170 -6.57 -0.90 13.46
CA ARG A 170 -7.15 -0.39 14.72
C ARG A 170 -7.51 -1.52 15.69
N LYS A 171 -8.11 -2.59 15.17
CA LYS A 171 -8.43 -3.78 15.96
C LYS A 171 -7.15 -4.41 16.55
N ARG A 172 -6.10 -4.58 15.75
CA ARG A 172 -4.82 -5.16 16.21
C ARG A 172 -4.13 -4.33 17.27
N VAL A 173 -4.18 -3.00 17.15
CA VAL A 173 -3.64 -2.08 18.16
C VAL A 173 -4.38 -2.26 19.48
N HIS A 174 -5.71 -2.31 19.45
CA HIS A 174 -6.52 -2.52 20.65
C HIS A 174 -6.18 -3.85 21.34
N GLU A 175 -6.19 -4.96 20.58
CA GLU A 175 -5.84 -6.28 21.10
C GLU A 175 -4.39 -6.35 21.63
N ALA A 176 -3.46 -5.63 21.00
CA ALA A 176 -2.07 -5.55 21.48
C ALA A 176 -1.96 -4.83 22.83
N ILE A 177 -2.71 -3.74 23.02
CA ILE A 177 -2.77 -3.04 24.30
C ILE A 177 -3.34 -3.96 25.38
N GLU A 178 -4.47 -4.63 25.11
CA GLU A 178 -5.09 -5.57 26.05
C GLU A 178 -4.14 -6.71 26.45
N ARG A 179 -3.47 -7.34 25.47
CA ARG A 179 -2.48 -8.40 25.73
C ARG A 179 -1.30 -7.88 26.55
N GLY A 180 -0.80 -6.68 26.24
CA GLY A 180 0.31 -6.07 26.97
C GLY A 180 -0.05 -5.81 28.43
N MET A 181 -1.24 -5.25 28.67
CA MET A 181 -1.76 -5.00 30.02
C MET A 181 -1.97 -6.29 30.81
N TYR A 182 -2.54 -7.33 30.17
CA TYR A 182 -2.73 -8.63 30.80
C TYR A 182 -1.40 -9.28 31.21
N ARG A 183 -0.41 -9.31 30.30
CA ARG A 183 0.93 -9.86 30.57
C ARG A 183 1.65 -9.12 31.69
N ALA A 184 1.45 -7.82 31.79
CA ALA A 184 2.02 -7.03 32.86
C ALA A 184 1.42 -7.39 34.22
N ARG A 185 0.09 -7.54 34.30
CA ARG A 185 -0.61 -7.93 35.52
C ARG A 185 -0.17 -9.31 36.03
N MET A 186 0.06 -10.26 35.12
CA MET A 186 0.54 -11.61 35.45
C MET A 186 1.98 -11.64 36.02
N HIS A 187 2.78 -10.58 35.87
CA HIS A 187 4.11 -10.50 36.50
C HIS A 187 4.09 -9.98 37.94
N TYR A 188 2.94 -9.46 38.41
CA TYR A 188 2.77 -8.92 39.77
C TYR A 188 1.95 -9.84 40.71
N ILE A 189 1.57 -11.03 40.25
CA ILE A 189 0.92 -12.09 41.03
C ILE A 189 1.91 -13.24 41.18
#